data_AF-A0A927NC41-F1
#
_entry.id   AF-A0A927NC41-F1
#
_cell.length_a   1.000
_cell.length_b   1.000
_cell.length_c   1.000
_cell.angle_alpha   90.00
_cell.angle_beta   90.00
_cell.angle_gamma   90.00
#
_symmetry.space_group_name_H-M   'P 1'
#
loop_
_entity.id
_entity.type
_entity.pdbx_description
1 polymer ?
#
loop_
_entity_poly.entity_id
_entity_poly.type
_entity_poly.pdbx_seq_one_letter_code
_entity_poly.pdbx_strand_id
1 'polypeptide(L)' 'MLLEPPIDELVNKVGNPYRLAVVVGKRAKYLSETLTEEEKEARPEVTRAVDEVHEGSIIADDMAE' A
#
# COMPACT_ATOMS: atom_id res chain seq x y z
N MET A 1 -4.55 -8.98 -16.59
CA MET A 1 -5.09 -9.46 -15.30
C MET A 1 -5.86 -8.30 -14.69
N LEU A 2 -7.07 -8.54 -14.17
CA LEU A 2 -7.66 -7.57 -13.25
C LEU A 2 -6.78 -7.57 -12.00
N LEU A 3 -6.22 -6.41 -11.68
CA LEU A 3 -5.49 -6.24 -10.43
C LEU A 3 -6.54 -6.10 -9.33
N GLU A 4 -6.51 -6.99 -8.35
CA GLU A 4 -7.26 -6.85 -7.11
C GLU A 4 -6.31 -6.36 -6.02
N PRO A 5 -6.67 -5.31 -5.26
CA PRO A 5 -7.85 -4.44 -5.41
C PRO A 5 -7.82 -3.59 -6.70
N PRO A 6 -8.98 -3.20 -7.27
CA PRO A 6 -9.02 -2.33 -8.43
C PRO A 6 -8.30 -1.00 -8.18
N ILE A 7 -7.46 -0.57 -9.13
CA ILE A 7 -6.69 0.68 -9.00
C ILE A 7 -7.60 1.88 -8.75
N ASP A 8 -8.75 1.94 -9.41
CA ASP A 8 -9.70 3.04 -9.25
C ASP A 8 -10.21 3.18 -7.80
N GLU A 9 -10.42 2.07 -7.09
CA GLU A 9 -10.83 2.10 -5.67
C GLU A 9 -9.72 2.67 -4.78
N LEU A 10 -8.47 2.26 -5.03
CA LEU A 10 -7.31 2.75 -4.30
C LEU A 10 -7.08 4.24 -4.55
N VAL A 11 -7.20 4.69 -5.80
CA VAL A 11 -7.07 6.10 -6.18
C VAL A 11 -8.19 6.92 -5.58
N ASN A 12 -9.43 6.42 -5.57
CA ASN A 12 -10.57 7.11 -4.94
C ASN A 12 -10.40 7.26 -3.42
N LYS A 13 -9.77 6.28 -2.74
CA LYS A 13 -9.45 6.39 -1.31
C LYS A 13 -8.35 7.39 -1.00
N VAL A 14 -7.28 7.40 -1.80
CA VAL A 14 -6.11 8.26 -1.58
C VAL A 14 -6.26 9.65 -2.21
N GLY A 15 -7.19 9.80 -3.16
CA GLY A 15 -7.49 11.03 -3.90
C GLY A 15 -6.51 11.34 -5.04
N ASN A 16 -5.30 10.77 -5.04
CA ASN A 16 -4.28 11.03 -6.05
C ASN A 16 -3.46 9.76 -6.39
N PRO A 17 -3.34 9.38 -7.67
CA PRO A 17 -2.64 8.16 -8.08
C PRO A 17 -1.12 8.19 -7.82
N TYR A 18 -0.48 9.36 -7.90
CA TYR A 18 0.93 9.51 -7.59
C TYR A 18 1.18 9.42 -6.08
N ARG A 19 0.27 9.98 -5.28
CA ARG A 19 0.32 9.83 -3.83
C ARG A 19 0.15 8.38 -3.42
N LEU A 20 -0.77 7.65 -4.04
CA LEU A 20 -0.96 6.22 -3.85
C LEU A 20 0.36 5.46 -4.08
N ALA A 21 1.06 5.72 -5.18
CA ALA A 21 2.34 5.09 -5.47
C ALA A 21 3.41 5.37 -4.40
N VAL A 22 3.48 6.62 -3.90
CA VAL A 22 4.43 7.00 -2.84
C VAL A 22 4.10 6.33 -1.52
N VAL A 23 2.83 6.29 -1.13
CA VAL A 23 2.37 5.67 0.13
C VAL A 23 2.64 4.17 0.12
N VAL A 24 2.21 3.48 -0.95
CA VAL A 24 2.46 2.04 -1.13
C VAL A 24 3.95 1.75 -1.15
N GLY A 25 4.76 2.55 -1.87
CA GLY A 25 6.21 2.36 -1.94
C GLY A 25 6.90 2.51 -0.59
N LYS A 26 6.57 3.56 0.18
CA LYS A 26 7.11 3.76 1.53
C LYS A 26 6.72 2.61 2.46
N ARG A 27 5.48 2.14 2.38
CA ARG A 27 5.01 1.04 3.21
C ARG A 27 5.66 -0.29 2.84
N ALA A 28 5.75 -0.61 1.56
CA ALA A 28 6.42 -1.81 1.08
C ALA A 28 7.89 -1.84 1.53
N LYS A 29 8.58 -0.70 1.49
CA LYS A 29 9.96 -0.58 1.99
C LYS A 29 10.06 -0.86 3.49
N TYR A 30 9.16 -0.30 4.29
CA TYR A 30 9.09 -0.57 5.73
C TYR A 30 8.82 -2.06 6.01
N LEU A 31 7.88 -2.68 5.29
CA LEU A 31 7.58 -4.10 5.41
C LEU A 31 8.79 -4.96 5.01
N SER A 32 9.53 -4.57 3.98
CA SER A 32 10.73 -5.31 3.56
C SER A 32 11.85 -5.31 4.62
N GLU A 33 11.89 -4.28 5.47
CA GLU A 33 12.85 -4.18 6.58
C GLU A 33 12.36 -4.84 7.88
N THR A 34 11.05 -5.07 8.00
CA THR A 34 10.41 -5.55 9.24
C THR A 34 10.00 -7.03 9.16
N LEU A 35 9.61 -7.51 7.98
CA LEU A 35 9.17 -8.88 7.76
C LEU A 35 10.36 -9.85 7.71
N THR A 36 10.13 -11.07 8.19
CA THR A 36 11.03 -12.20 8.02
C THR A 36 11.06 -12.68 6.56
N GLU A 37 12.10 -13.43 6.18
CA GLU A 37 12.20 -13.97 4.82
C GLU A 37 11.04 -14.93 4.48
N GLU A 38 10.58 -15.73 5.44
CA GLU A 38 9.40 -16.61 5.26
C GLU A 38 8.13 -15.80 4.97
N GLU A 39 7.94 -14.66 5.62
CA GLU A 39 6.78 -13.80 5.39
C GLU A 39 6.83 -13.09 4.03
N LYS A 40 8.03 -12.73 3.56
CA LYS A 40 8.25 -12.14 2.23
C LYS A 40 7.97 -13.14 1.12
N GLU A 41 8.41 -14.39 1.28
CA GLU A 41 8.12 -15.47 0.32
C GLU A 41 6.63 -15.80 0.24
N ALA A 42 5.93 -15.77 1.39
CA ALA A 42 4.50 -16.08 1.43
C ALA A 42 3.63 -15.04 0.71
N ARG A 43 3.98 -13.75 0.83
CA ARG A 43 3.23 -12.67 0.17
C ARG A 43 4.12 -11.43 -0.03
N PRO A 44 4.24 -10.91 -1.27
CA PRO A 44 5.04 -9.73 -1.57
C PRO A 44 4.63 -8.53 -0.73
N GLU A 45 5.62 -7.73 -0.34
CA GLU A 45 5.44 -6.55 0.52
C GLU A 45 4.58 -5.48 -0.15
N VAL A 46 4.70 -5.34 -1.48
CA VAL A 46 3.88 -4.42 -2.27
C VAL A 46 2.41 -4.79 -2.22
N THR A 47 2.09 -6.08 -2.33
CA THR A 47 0.70 -6.56 -2.25
C THR A 47 0.13 -6.24 -0.87
N ARG A 48 0.86 -6.58 0.21
CA ARG A 48 0.46 -6.27 1.59
C ARG A 48 0.20 -4.77 1.78
N ALA A 49 1.10 -3.92 1.29
CA ALA A 49 0.94 -2.48 1.38
C ALA A 49 -0.30 -1.96 0.62
N VAL A 50 -0.62 -2.55 -0.53
CA VAL A 50 -1.84 -2.22 -1.28
C VAL A 50 -3.09 -2.64 -0.52
N ASP A 51 -3.11 -3.83 0.08
CA ASP A 51 -4.24 -4.29 0.89
C ASP A 51 -4.46 -3.40 2.11
N GLU A 52 -3.40 -3.01 2.81
CA GLU A 52 -3.51 -2.11 3.97
C GLU A 52 -4.07 -0.73 3.60
N VAL A 53 -3.75 -0.22 2.40
CA VAL A 53 -4.35 1.01 1.87
C VAL A 53 -5.82 0.80 1.50
N HIS A 54 -6.15 -0.35 0.91
CA HIS A 54 -7.53 -0.70 0.60
C HIS A 54 -8.40 -0.86 1.84
N GLU A 55 -7.88 -1.48 2.90
CA GLU A 55 -8.57 -1.67 4.18
C GLU A 55 -8.71 -0.36 4.97
N GLY A 56 -7.91 0.66 4.66
CA GLY A 56 -7.88 1.94 5.37
C GLY A 56 -7.00 1.93 6.63
N SER A 57 -6.18 0.90 6.81
CA SER A 57 -5.18 0.79 7.88
C SER A 57 -4.05 1.81 7.73
N ILE A 58 -3.80 2.28 6.50
CA ILE A 58 -2.87 3.37 6.20
C ILE A 58 -3.66 4.55 5.67
N ILE A 59 -3.74 5.60 6.49
CA ILE A 59 -4.29 6.89 6.09
C ILE A 59 -3.10 7.71 5.61
N ALA A 60 -3.11 8.11 4.34
CA ALA A 60 -2.19 9.13 3.87
C ALA A 60 -2.62 10.44 4.54
N ASP A 61 -1.99 10.77 5.66
CA ASP A 61 -2.37 11.92 6.46
C ASP A 61 -2.25 13.19 5.61
N ASP A 62 -3.35 13.93 5.48
CA ASP A 62 -3.41 15.28 4.90
C ASP A 62 -3.41 16.36 5.99
N MET A 63 -3.06 16.01 7.24
CA MET A 63 -2.91 16.98 8.32
C MET A 63 -1.44 17.37 8.52
N ALA A 64 -0.86 17.99 7.50
CA ALA A 64 0.25 18.92 7.69
C ALA A 64 -0.31 20.33 7.42
N GLU A 65 -0.88 20.94 8.47
CA GLU A 65 -1.03 22.41 8.56
C GLU A 65 0.34 23.10 8.53
#